data_AF-A0AAN8AX94-F1
#
_entry.id   AF-A0AAN8AX94-F1
#
_cell.length_a   1.000
_cell.length_b   1.000
_cell.length_c   1.000
_cell.angle_alpha   90.00
_cell.angle_beta   90.00
_cell.angle_gamma   90.00
#
_symmetry.space_group_name_H-M   'P 1'
#
loop_
_entity.id
_entity.type
_entity.pdbx_description
1 polymer ?
#
loop_
_entity_poly.entity_id
_entity_poly.type
_entity_poly.pdbx_seq_one_letter_code
_entity_poly.pdbx_strand_id
1 'polypeptide(L)'
;MSLMTPSLCGNGFLEAGEQCDCGTVEECVNTCCNATTCRLREGAQCAEGECCQDCQVSPRSQECRSKKDECDLAENCDGKSSSCPEDVFAVNGLPCDAGLGYCINGQCPQRPLQCIKLYGASAVEARPFCYKHNTRGTYYSFCQRPANDKFIPCQAVDIFCGKLFCEGGSGSPNYGRMVRVGECKAAFFGDYTKDYGQVDTGTKCGDGKVCSQNECVELQTAYRNTNCSAKCQGHAVCNHRSECQCEAGWMPPHCTSKEAYGGLSTGATVAIALTVILVVLGAIAGVVGFICKKRQSPMLPTSHTQRKLPVMHSQQTPVQVARKPKGAPPPPPPAGNRPKPPGQNYSAARQALRPVPPPKV
;
A
#
# COMPACT_ATOMS: atom_id res chain seq x y z
N MET A 1 1.21 40.92 -15.39
CA MET A 1 2.49 40.77 -14.67
C MET A 1 2.29 39.66 -13.64
N SER A 2 2.89 38.48 -13.85
CA SER A 2 2.88 37.45 -12.81
C SER A 2 3.93 37.84 -11.77
N LEU A 3 3.52 38.04 -10.51
CA LEU A 3 4.44 38.26 -9.40
C LEU A 3 5.08 36.91 -9.04
N MET A 4 6.13 36.52 -9.76
CA MET A 4 6.98 35.41 -9.33
C MET A 4 7.92 35.94 -8.26
N THR A 5 7.87 35.35 -7.07
CA THR A 5 8.82 35.60 -5.99
C THR A 5 10.23 35.20 -6.46
N PRO A 6 11.28 35.96 -6.11
CA PRO A 6 12.65 35.52 -6.34
C PRO A 6 12.93 34.22 -5.56
N SER A 7 13.66 33.29 -6.18
CA SER A 7 14.04 32.02 -5.54
C SER A 7 14.91 32.24 -4.31
N LEU A 8 14.70 31.43 -3.28
CA LEU A 8 15.37 31.53 -1.99
C LEU A 8 15.98 30.18 -1.59
N CYS A 9 17.27 30.04 -1.89
CA CYS A 9 18.02 28.85 -1.51
C CYS A 9 18.04 28.62 0.01
N GLY A 10 17.68 27.40 0.41
CA GLY A 10 17.68 26.92 1.79
C GLY A 10 16.31 26.98 2.45
N ASN A 11 15.23 27.18 1.69
CA ASN A 11 13.85 27.21 2.19
C ASN A 11 13.17 25.82 2.12
N GLY A 12 13.84 24.82 1.55
CA GLY A 12 13.33 23.45 1.39
C GLY A 12 12.38 23.26 0.21
N PHE A 13 12.29 24.22 -0.71
CA PHE A 13 11.46 24.13 -1.90
C PHE A 13 12.31 24.32 -3.15
N LEU A 14 12.24 23.38 -4.08
CA LEU A 14 12.94 23.52 -5.35
C LEU A 14 12.31 24.64 -6.20
N GLU A 15 13.00 25.77 -6.30
CA GLU A 15 12.56 26.94 -7.06
C GLU A 15 13.33 27.13 -8.38
N ALA A 16 12.86 28.06 -9.23
CA ALA A 16 13.49 28.32 -10.52
C ALA A 16 14.94 28.81 -10.35
N GLY A 17 15.88 28.10 -10.96
CA GLY A 17 17.32 28.40 -10.94
C GLY A 17 18.15 27.52 -9.98
N GLU A 18 17.47 26.74 -9.13
CA GLU A 18 18.07 25.78 -8.21
C GLU A 18 18.05 24.36 -8.82
N GLN A 19 18.83 23.44 -8.26
CA GLN A 19 18.84 22.02 -8.65
C GLN A 19 18.41 21.08 -7.52
N CYS A 20 18.44 21.56 -6.28
CA CYS A 20 18.01 20.87 -5.07
C CYS A 20 17.84 21.90 -3.96
N ASP A 21 17.01 21.62 -2.96
CA ASP A 21 16.94 22.44 -1.74
C ASP A 21 16.58 21.56 -0.54
N CYS A 22 17.60 21.27 0.27
CA CYS A 22 17.48 20.45 1.47
C CYS A 22 17.25 21.25 2.76
N GLY A 23 16.86 22.53 2.65
CA GLY A 23 16.72 23.45 3.77
C GLY A 23 18.02 24.17 4.14
N THR A 24 18.08 24.67 5.37
CA THR A 24 19.25 25.42 5.87
C THR A 24 20.50 24.55 5.96
N VAL A 25 21.67 25.19 6.03
CA VAL A 25 22.96 24.47 6.13
C VAL A 25 23.01 23.60 7.41
N GLU A 26 22.36 24.05 8.48
CA GLU A 26 22.29 23.36 9.76
C GLU A 26 21.36 22.15 9.75
N GLU A 27 20.29 22.18 8.96
CA GLU A 27 19.27 21.13 8.90
C GLU A 27 19.52 20.12 7.76
N CYS A 28 20.24 20.52 6.72
CA CYS A 28 20.48 19.69 5.55
C CYS A 28 21.39 18.49 5.87
N VAL A 29 20.77 17.30 5.90
CA VAL A 29 21.48 16.01 5.97
C VAL A 29 21.70 15.36 4.61
N ASN A 30 21.20 15.99 3.53
CA ASN A 30 21.26 15.45 2.18
C ASN A 30 22.70 15.53 1.63
N THR A 31 23.32 14.38 1.39
CA THR A 31 24.69 14.31 0.89
C THR A 31 24.83 14.65 -0.59
N CYS A 32 23.72 14.72 -1.33
CA CYS A 32 23.68 14.98 -2.76
C CYS A 32 23.50 16.47 -3.07
N CYS A 33 22.97 17.25 -2.12
CA CYS A 33 22.74 18.68 -2.27
C CYS A 33 23.81 19.51 -1.55
N ASN A 34 24.16 20.66 -2.12
CA ASN A 34 24.93 21.68 -1.44
C ASN A 34 23.97 22.76 -0.91
N ALA A 35 23.68 22.72 0.39
CA ALA A 35 22.74 23.64 1.06
C ALA A 35 23.09 25.13 0.95
N THR A 36 24.35 25.48 0.67
CA THR A 36 24.76 26.89 0.51
C THR A 36 24.45 27.42 -0.89
N THR A 37 24.43 26.55 -1.90
CA THR A 37 24.33 26.95 -3.31
C THR A 37 23.08 26.43 -4.01
N CYS A 38 22.33 25.53 -3.37
CA CYS A 38 21.17 24.83 -3.95
C CYS A 38 21.51 24.18 -5.30
N ARG A 39 22.72 23.61 -5.35
CA ARG A 39 23.27 22.87 -6.48
C ARG A 39 23.56 21.43 -6.07
N LEU A 40 23.43 20.52 -7.03
CA LEU A 40 23.86 19.15 -6.85
C LEU A 40 25.37 19.10 -6.64
N ARG A 41 25.82 18.19 -5.77
CA ARG A 41 27.23 17.89 -5.60
C ARG A 41 27.77 17.14 -6.81
N GLU A 42 29.09 17.17 -6.98
CA GLU A 42 29.76 16.47 -8.06
C GLU A 42 29.41 14.97 -8.04
N GLY A 43 28.99 14.44 -9.19
CA GLY A 43 28.57 13.05 -9.35
C GLY A 43 27.10 12.76 -8.99
N ALA A 44 26.37 13.71 -8.39
CA ALA A 44 24.94 13.55 -8.12
C ALA A 44 24.10 13.88 -9.37
N GLN A 45 23.13 13.01 -9.66
CA GLN A 45 22.09 13.23 -10.68
C GLN A 45 20.80 13.78 -10.09
N CYS A 46 20.56 13.48 -8.80
CA CYS A 46 19.41 13.93 -8.05
C CYS A 46 19.78 14.11 -6.58
N ALA A 47 18.94 14.86 -5.86
CA ALA A 47 19.00 14.95 -4.40
C ALA A 47 17.68 14.53 -3.74
N GLU A 48 16.56 14.66 -4.45
CA GLU A 48 15.20 14.46 -3.91
C GLU A 48 14.32 13.72 -4.90
N GLY A 49 13.20 13.21 -4.39
CA GLY A 49 12.20 12.43 -5.13
C GLY A 49 12.29 10.94 -4.83
N GLU A 50 11.16 10.24 -4.98
CA GLU A 50 11.00 8.82 -4.64
C GLU A 50 11.79 7.89 -5.55
N CYS A 51 12.23 8.39 -6.71
CA CYS A 51 13.13 7.73 -7.64
C CYS A 51 14.57 8.24 -7.51
N CYS A 52 14.96 8.87 -6.40
CA CYS A 52 16.35 9.21 -6.11
C CYS A 52 16.94 8.25 -5.07
N GLN A 53 17.96 7.48 -5.46
CA GLN A 53 18.67 6.58 -4.56
C GLN A 53 20.17 6.76 -4.69
N ASP A 54 20.86 6.96 -3.56
CA ASP A 54 22.32 7.16 -3.51
C ASP A 54 22.81 8.26 -4.48
N CYS A 55 22.07 9.38 -4.53
CA CYS A 55 22.29 10.51 -5.44
C CYS A 55 22.16 10.19 -6.94
N GLN A 56 21.67 9.01 -7.31
CA GLN A 56 21.42 8.59 -8.68
C GLN A 56 19.93 8.41 -8.95
N VAL A 57 19.53 8.63 -10.21
CA VAL A 57 18.18 8.31 -10.63
C VAL A 57 18.00 6.79 -10.59
N SER A 58 16.93 6.36 -9.93
CA SER A 58 16.57 4.95 -9.77
C SER A 58 16.32 4.30 -11.14
N PRO A 59 16.69 3.03 -11.31
CA PRO A 59 16.51 2.34 -12.58
C PRO A 59 15.04 2.27 -12.99
N ARG A 60 14.82 2.15 -14.29
CA ARG A 60 13.47 1.94 -14.83
C ARG A 60 12.84 0.69 -14.21
N SER A 61 11.55 0.73 -13.95
CA SER A 61 10.77 -0.38 -13.35
C SER A 61 10.96 -0.60 -11.85
N GLN A 62 11.82 0.19 -11.18
CA GLN A 62 11.84 0.26 -9.71
C GLN A 62 10.54 0.85 -9.20
N GLU A 63 9.81 0.13 -8.34
CA GLU A 63 8.57 0.65 -7.74
C GLU A 63 8.89 1.85 -6.85
N CYS A 64 8.21 2.98 -7.10
CA CYS A 64 8.29 4.20 -6.29
C CYS A 64 7.01 4.48 -5.52
N ARG A 65 5.88 3.91 -5.96
CA ARG A 65 4.63 3.94 -5.19
C ARG A 65 3.90 2.61 -5.31
N SER A 66 3.63 2.00 -4.17
CA SER A 66 2.78 0.80 -4.11
C SER A 66 1.31 1.16 -4.35
N LYS A 67 0.58 0.23 -4.95
CA LYS A 67 -0.89 0.33 -5.07
C LYS A 67 -1.55 0.33 -3.68
N LYS A 68 -2.60 1.13 -3.51
CA LYS A 68 -3.39 1.26 -2.26
C LYS A 68 -4.45 0.17 -2.13
N ASP A 69 -5.08 -0.20 -3.24
CA ASP A 69 -6.12 -1.22 -3.33
C ASP A 69 -6.14 -1.87 -4.72
N GLU A 70 -7.17 -2.67 -5.02
CA GLU A 70 -7.29 -3.39 -6.31
C GLU A 70 -7.64 -2.48 -7.49
N CYS A 71 -8.19 -1.29 -7.25
CA CYS A 71 -8.51 -0.31 -8.28
C CYS A 71 -7.39 0.69 -8.53
N ASP A 72 -6.29 0.58 -7.79
CA ASP A 72 -5.10 1.38 -7.92
C ASP A 72 -3.97 0.58 -8.60
N LEU A 73 -3.08 1.27 -9.32
CA LEU A 73 -1.88 0.66 -9.93
C LEU A 73 -0.63 1.10 -9.16
N ALA A 74 0.46 0.35 -9.28
CA ALA A 74 1.74 0.76 -8.71
C ALA A 74 2.55 1.52 -9.77
N GLU A 75 3.17 2.64 -9.41
CA GLU A 75 4.05 3.40 -10.30
C GLU A 75 5.49 2.98 -10.10
N ASN A 76 6.19 2.96 -11.23
CA ASN A 76 7.58 2.61 -11.30
C ASN A 76 8.38 3.76 -11.90
N CYS A 77 9.58 3.97 -11.39
CA CYS A 77 10.54 4.91 -11.93
C CYS A 77 10.76 4.67 -13.43
N ASP A 78 10.93 5.75 -14.18
CA ASP A 78 11.14 5.71 -15.62
C ASP A 78 12.62 5.56 -16.02
N GLY A 79 13.52 5.65 -15.04
CA GLY A 79 14.98 5.63 -15.24
C GLY A 79 15.56 6.95 -15.73
N LYS A 80 14.79 8.05 -15.70
CA LYS A 80 15.17 9.36 -16.23
C LYS A 80 14.88 10.51 -15.26
N SER A 81 13.82 10.40 -14.49
CA SER A 81 13.38 11.38 -13.50
C SER A 81 13.63 10.87 -12.08
N SER A 82 14.00 11.78 -11.17
CA SER A 82 14.09 11.46 -9.74
C SER A 82 12.74 11.48 -9.03
N SER A 83 11.71 12.07 -9.64
CA SER A 83 10.33 12.05 -9.15
C SER A 83 9.59 10.81 -9.65
N CYS A 84 8.75 10.21 -8.79
CA CYS A 84 7.84 9.16 -9.21
C CYS A 84 6.85 9.71 -10.27
N PRO A 85 6.48 8.91 -11.30
CA PRO A 85 5.42 9.31 -12.22
C PRO A 85 4.10 9.63 -11.51
N GLU A 86 3.22 10.36 -12.19
CA GLU A 86 1.89 10.69 -11.65
C GLU A 86 1.09 9.42 -11.31
N ASP A 87 0.33 9.49 -10.20
CA ASP A 87 -0.56 8.43 -9.73
C ASP A 87 -1.61 8.09 -10.79
N VAL A 88 -1.67 6.82 -11.19
CA VAL A 88 -2.67 6.28 -12.09
C VAL A 88 -3.40 5.07 -11.49
N PHE A 89 -4.71 5.07 -11.67
CA PHE A 89 -5.57 3.97 -11.25
C PHE A 89 -6.01 3.09 -12.44
N ALA A 90 -6.55 1.92 -12.11
CA ALA A 90 -7.06 0.95 -13.07
C ALA A 90 -8.21 1.52 -13.91
N VAL A 91 -8.35 1.03 -15.14
CA VAL A 91 -9.46 1.41 -16.02
C VAL A 91 -10.83 1.10 -15.38
N ASN A 92 -11.80 1.95 -15.66
CA ASN A 92 -13.17 1.75 -15.19
C ASN A 92 -13.75 0.44 -15.71
N GLY A 93 -14.45 -0.29 -14.84
CA GLY A 93 -15.06 -1.58 -15.12
C GLY A 93 -14.19 -2.79 -14.81
N LEU A 94 -12.94 -2.61 -14.37
CA LEU A 94 -12.13 -3.73 -13.86
C LEU A 94 -12.80 -4.32 -12.60
N PRO A 95 -12.98 -5.65 -12.48
CA PRO A 95 -13.53 -6.26 -11.27
C PRO A 95 -12.67 -5.96 -10.03
N CYS A 96 -13.31 -5.72 -8.90
CA CYS A 96 -12.65 -5.46 -7.62
C CYS A 96 -13.36 -6.14 -6.45
N ASP A 97 -12.64 -6.28 -5.34
CA ASP A 97 -13.03 -6.97 -4.11
C ASP A 97 -13.56 -8.38 -4.41
N ALA A 98 -12.71 -9.19 -5.04
CA ALA A 98 -13.04 -10.54 -5.50
C ALA A 98 -14.32 -10.62 -6.37
N GLY A 99 -14.62 -9.56 -7.14
CA GLY A 99 -15.77 -9.49 -8.04
C GLY A 99 -17.07 -8.99 -7.41
N LEU A 100 -17.02 -8.50 -6.16
CA LEU A 100 -18.14 -7.83 -5.49
C LEU A 100 -18.45 -6.45 -6.07
N GLY A 101 -17.47 -5.82 -6.73
CA GLY A 101 -17.62 -4.51 -7.37
C GLY A 101 -16.89 -4.40 -8.71
N TYR A 102 -16.96 -3.19 -9.27
CA TYR A 102 -16.19 -2.78 -10.44
C TYR A 102 -15.54 -1.43 -10.16
N CYS A 103 -14.29 -1.26 -10.59
CA CYS A 103 -13.55 -0.02 -10.40
C CYS A 103 -14.20 1.13 -11.15
N ILE A 104 -14.27 2.28 -10.49
CA ILE A 104 -14.61 3.57 -11.10
C ILE A 104 -13.74 4.65 -10.45
N ASN A 105 -12.96 5.36 -11.26
CA ASN A 105 -12.11 6.46 -10.82
C ASN A 105 -11.21 6.08 -9.62
N GLY A 106 -10.62 4.89 -9.65
CA GLY A 106 -9.75 4.37 -8.59
C GLY A 106 -10.46 3.92 -7.33
N GLN A 107 -11.79 3.74 -7.35
CA GLN A 107 -12.57 3.27 -6.21
C GLN A 107 -13.39 2.02 -6.56
N CYS A 108 -13.67 1.19 -5.56
CA CYS A 108 -14.56 0.05 -5.65
C CYS A 108 -15.88 0.32 -4.89
N PRO A 109 -16.85 1.05 -5.47
CA PRO A 109 -18.09 1.41 -4.78
C PRO A 109 -18.99 0.18 -4.55
N GLN A 110 -19.49 0.06 -3.32
CA GLN A 110 -20.34 -1.06 -2.90
C GLN A 110 -21.40 -0.58 -1.90
N ARG A 111 -22.62 -1.11 -2.02
CA ARG A 111 -23.75 -0.77 -1.13
C ARG A 111 -23.47 -1.06 0.35
N PRO A 112 -22.84 -2.19 0.75
CA PRO A 112 -22.48 -2.43 2.15
C PRO A 112 -21.51 -1.38 2.70
N LEU A 113 -20.48 -1.01 1.92
CA LEU A 113 -19.51 0.02 2.32
C LEU A 113 -20.16 1.40 2.43
N GLN A 114 -21.11 1.70 1.54
CA GLN A 114 -21.91 2.93 1.61
C GLN A 114 -22.80 2.96 2.86
N CYS A 115 -23.40 1.83 3.24
CA CYS A 115 -24.15 1.71 4.50
C CYS A 115 -23.26 1.95 5.72
N ILE A 116 -22.04 1.43 5.73
CA ILE A 116 -21.06 1.68 6.80
C ILE A 116 -20.71 3.18 6.88
N LYS A 117 -20.48 3.84 5.74
CA LYS A 117 -20.23 5.29 5.69
C LYS A 117 -21.40 6.11 6.24
N LEU A 118 -22.63 5.64 6.02
CA LEU A 118 -23.84 6.37 6.40
C LEU A 118 -24.28 6.11 7.84
N TYR A 119 -24.20 4.88 8.34
CA TYR A 119 -24.74 4.45 9.64
C TYR A 119 -23.67 3.83 10.58
N GLY A 120 -22.39 3.87 10.23
CA GLY A 120 -21.29 3.38 11.06
C GLY A 120 -20.95 1.90 10.85
N ALA A 121 -19.90 1.43 11.53
CA ALA A 121 -19.23 0.16 11.27
C ALA A 121 -20.11 -1.11 11.39
N SER A 122 -21.20 -1.06 12.15
CA SER A 122 -22.13 -2.20 12.31
C SER A 122 -23.32 -2.17 11.34
N ALA A 123 -23.33 -1.26 10.37
CA ALA A 123 -24.33 -1.20 9.33
C ALA A 123 -24.01 -2.17 8.20
N VAL A 124 -25.07 -2.74 7.61
CA VAL A 124 -24.98 -3.64 6.45
C VAL A 124 -25.98 -3.23 5.38
N GLU A 125 -25.78 -3.71 4.15
CA GLU A 125 -26.78 -3.60 3.10
C GLU A 125 -28.07 -4.29 3.53
N ALA A 126 -29.21 -3.62 3.34
CA ALA A 126 -30.50 -4.20 3.66
C ALA A 126 -30.87 -5.33 2.70
N ARG A 127 -31.80 -6.19 3.11
CA ARG A 127 -32.26 -7.29 2.26
C ARG A 127 -32.87 -6.79 0.94
N PRO A 128 -32.81 -7.61 -0.14
CA PRO A 128 -33.32 -7.23 -1.46
C PRO A 128 -34.77 -6.73 -1.50
N PHE A 129 -35.63 -7.18 -0.58
CA PHE A 129 -37.02 -6.72 -0.52
C PHE A 129 -37.13 -5.22 -0.23
N CYS A 130 -36.18 -4.62 0.50
CA CYS A 130 -36.17 -3.18 0.78
C CYS A 130 -36.06 -2.34 -0.49
N TYR A 131 -35.24 -2.78 -1.45
CA TYR A 131 -35.08 -2.09 -2.73
C TYR A 131 -36.36 -2.10 -3.57
N LYS A 132 -37.29 -3.05 -3.36
CA LYS A 132 -38.61 -3.02 -4.02
C LYS A 132 -39.41 -1.75 -3.68
N HIS A 133 -39.13 -1.07 -2.58
CA HIS A 133 -39.75 0.22 -2.28
C HIS A 133 -39.40 1.29 -3.31
N ASN A 134 -38.26 1.19 -3.99
CA ASN A 134 -37.81 2.19 -4.96
C ASN A 134 -38.74 2.34 -6.18
N THR A 135 -39.65 1.39 -6.42
CA THR A 135 -40.70 1.50 -7.45
C THR A 135 -41.86 2.41 -7.05
N ARG A 136 -41.90 2.90 -5.80
CA ARG A 136 -43.02 3.70 -5.28
C ARG A 136 -42.93 5.19 -5.60
N GLY A 137 -41.73 5.74 -5.84
CA GLY A 137 -41.57 7.17 -6.13
C GLY A 137 -41.97 8.06 -4.96
N THR A 138 -41.48 7.75 -3.75
CA THR A 138 -41.73 8.56 -2.54
C THR A 138 -40.46 9.26 -2.09
N TYR A 139 -40.55 10.16 -1.10
CA TYR A 139 -39.39 10.95 -0.67
C TYR A 139 -38.19 10.15 -0.15
N TYR A 140 -38.36 8.88 0.22
CA TYR A 140 -37.29 8.00 0.67
C TYR A 140 -37.08 6.78 -0.25
N SER A 141 -37.78 6.69 -1.38
CA SER A 141 -37.73 5.54 -2.29
C SER A 141 -38.00 5.93 -3.74
N PHE A 142 -36.93 6.17 -4.50
CA PHE A 142 -36.99 6.68 -5.88
C PHE A 142 -35.69 6.36 -6.63
N CYS A 143 -35.67 6.55 -7.95
CA CYS A 143 -34.46 6.51 -8.78
C CYS A 143 -33.99 7.90 -9.16
N GLN A 144 -34.89 8.78 -9.59
CA GLN A 144 -34.49 10.13 -10.00
C GLN A 144 -35.24 11.17 -9.19
N ARG A 145 -34.54 12.24 -8.83
CA ARG A 145 -35.12 13.40 -8.14
C ARG A 145 -34.64 14.70 -8.80
N PRO A 146 -35.25 15.11 -9.92
CA PRO A 146 -34.82 16.30 -10.65
C PRO A 146 -35.17 17.62 -9.95
N ALA A 147 -36.03 17.59 -8.92
CA ALA A 147 -36.39 18.75 -8.10
C ALA A 147 -36.78 18.28 -6.69
N ASN A 148 -36.84 19.20 -5.73
CA ASN A 148 -37.08 18.88 -4.30
C ASN A 148 -38.30 17.98 -4.06
N ASP A 149 -39.42 18.25 -4.74
CA ASP A 149 -40.69 17.55 -4.53
C ASP A 149 -41.05 16.57 -5.65
N LYS A 150 -40.13 16.30 -6.58
CA LYS A 150 -40.36 15.38 -7.70
C LYS A 150 -39.56 14.09 -7.51
N PHE A 151 -40.25 13.02 -7.16
CA PHE A 151 -39.67 11.69 -6.94
C PHE A 151 -40.12 10.73 -8.04
N ILE A 152 -39.18 10.35 -8.91
CA ILE A 152 -39.46 9.45 -10.04
C ILE A 152 -39.16 8.01 -9.58
N PRO A 153 -40.14 7.09 -9.65
CA PRO A 153 -39.94 5.70 -9.27
C PRO A 153 -38.94 5.01 -10.19
N CYS A 154 -38.27 3.99 -9.66
CA CYS A 154 -37.42 3.11 -10.46
C CYS A 154 -38.25 2.17 -11.34
N GLN A 155 -37.70 1.78 -12.49
CA GLN A 155 -38.11 0.54 -13.15
C GLN A 155 -37.68 -0.67 -12.31
N ALA A 156 -38.31 -1.82 -12.54
CA ALA A 156 -38.02 -3.04 -11.78
C ALA A 156 -36.55 -3.47 -11.86
N VAL A 157 -35.87 -3.22 -12.99
CA VAL A 157 -34.46 -3.55 -13.20
C VAL A 157 -33.50 -2.58 -12.51
N ASP A 158 -33.95 -1.37 -12.17
CA ASP A 158 -33.12 -0.29 -11.62
C ASP A 158 -33.24 -0.16 -10.10
N ILE A 159 -34.01 -1.03 -9.44
CA ILE A 159 -34.32 -0.90 -8.02
C ILE A 159 -33.08 -0.85 -7.13
N PHE A 160 -31.97 -1.46 -7.55
CA PHE A 160 -30.69 -1.44 -6.83
C PHE A 160 -29.82 -0.20 -7.11
N CYS A 161 -30.28 0.72 -7.96
CA CYS A 161 -29.61 1.97 -8.31
C CYS A 161 -30.36 3.23 -7.86
N GLY A 162 -31.51 3.05 -7.21
CA GLY A 162 -32.27 4.12 -6.56
C GLY A 162 -31.75 4.45 -5.15
N LYS A 163 -32.66 4.59 -4.18
CA LYS A 163 -32.29 4.83 -2.78
C LYS A 163 -31.61 3.61 -2.16
N LEU A 164 -30.54 3.89 -1.41
CA LEU A 164 -29.82 2.92 -0.62
C LEU A 164 -30.66 2.55 0.61
N PHE A 165 -30.75 1.24 0.88
CA PHE A 165 -31.35 0.73 2.10
C PHE A 165 -30.32 -0.02 2.93
N CYS A 166 -30.32 0.23 4.23
CA CYS A 166 -29.38 -0.36 5.19
C CYS A 166 -30.12 -1.00 6.37
N GLU A 167 -29.45 -1.94 7.03
CA GLU A 167 -29.85 -2.56 8.30
C GLU A 167 -28.71 -2.38 9.33
N GLY A 168 -29.00 -2.55 10.62
CA GLY A 168 -27.98 -2.37 11.67
C GLY A 168 -27.48 -0.93 11.82
N GLY A 169 -26.28 -0.74 12.35
CA GLY A 169 -25.68 0.59 12.53
C GLY A 169 -26.38 1.49 13.56
N SER A 170 -26.02 2.77 13.53
CA SER A 170 -26.60 3.84 14.34
C SER A 170 -28.10 4.05 14.06
N GLY A 171 -28.79 4.68 15.02
CA GLY A 171 -30.20 5.06 14.87
C GLY A 171 -30.42 6.15 13.82
N SER A 172 -29.44 7.03 13.62
CA SER A 172 -29.48 8.14 12.67
C SER A 172 -28.25 8.12 11.75
N PRO A 173 -28.39 8.52 10.48
CA PRO A 173 -27.26 8.59 9.57
C PRO A 173 -26.32 9.73 9.95
N ASN A 174 -25.05 9.64 9.54
CA ASN A 174 -24.05 10.70 9.66
C ASN A 174 -24.46 11.99 8.92
N TYR A 175 -25.22 11.84 7.84
CA TYR A 175 -25.76 12.94 7.03
C TYR A 175 -27.20 12.64 6.60
N GLY A 176 -28.04 13.68 6.54
CA GLY A 176 -29.46 13.55 6.20
C GLY A 176 -30.33 13.17 7.40
N ARG A 177 -31.60 12.83 7.14
CA ARG A 177 -32.58 12.42 8.14
C ARG A 177 -32.96 10.96 7.95
N MET A 178 -32.98 10.20 9.04
CA MET A 178 -33.37 8.80 9.00
C MET A 178 -34.85 8.63 8.62
N VAL A 179 -35.13 7.65 7.76
CA VAL A 179 -36.46 7.16 7.46
C VAL A 179 -36.45 5.64 7.60
N ARG A 180 -37.43 5.09 8.32
CA ARG A 180 -37.56 3.65 8.53
C ARG A 180 -38.90 3.15 8.00
N VAL A 181 -38.86 2.08 7.22
CA VAL A 181 -40.05 1.37 6.72
C VAL A 181 -39.89 -0.11 7.03
N GLY A 182 -40.59 -0.58 8.07
CA GLY A 182 -40.33 -1.91 8.62
C GLY A 182 -38.88 -2.02 9.11
N GLU A 183 -38.12 -2.95 8.55
CA GLU A 183 -36.69 -3.15 8.85
C GLU A 183 -35.75 -2.32 7.95
N CYS A 184 -36.28 -1.69 6.89
CA CYS A 184 -35.49 -0.95 5.91
C CYS A 184 -35.19 0.47 6.40
N LYS A 185 -33.91 0.81 6.58
CA LYS A 185 -33.48 2.19 6.85
C LYS A 185 -33.00 2.87 5.57
N ALA A 186 -33.50 4.08 5.30
CA ALA A 186 -33.02 4.96 4.24
C ALA A 186 -32.74 6.36 4.82
N ALA A 187 -31.94 7.17 4.12
CA ALA A 187 -31.68 8.55 4.49
C ALA A 187 -32.36 9.52 3.51
N PHE A 188 -33.08 10.50 4.05
CA PHE A 188 -33.67 11.60 3.30
C PHE A 188 -32.80 12.85 3.40
N PHE A 189 -32.61 13.53 2.28
CA PHE A 189 -31.89 14.79 2.20
C PHE A 189 -32.84 15.90 1.75
N GLY A 190 -32.86 17.02 2.47
CA GLY A 190 -33.67 18.17 2.09
C GLY A 190 -33.25 18.72 0.74
N ASP A 191 -31.95 18.98 0.59
CA ASP A 191 -31.30 19.40 -0.66
C ASP A 191 -31.09 18.19 -1.59
N TYR A 192 -31.85 18.14 -2.67
CA TYR A 192 -31.79 17.07 -3.66
C TYR A 192 -30.44 16.98 -4.41
N THR A 193 -29.65 18.06 -4.44
CA THR A 193 -28.35 18.09 -5.13
C THR A 193 -27.22 17.42 -4.33
N LYS A 194 -27.47 17.11 -3.05
CA LYS A 194 -26.52 16.51 -2.11
C LYS A 194 -27.09 15.26 -1.45
N ASP A 195 -27.88 14.48 -2.18
CA ASP A 195 -28.48 13.26 -1.67
C ASP A 195 -27.48 12.09 -1.70
N TYR A 196 -26.71 11.95 -0.62
CA TYR A 196 -25.79 10.84 -0.38
C TYR A 196 -26.49 9.54 0.05
N GLY A 197 -27.83 9.51 0.04
CA GLY A 197 -28.63 8.31 0.35
C GLY A 197 -29.11 7.58 -0.90
N GLN A 198 -28.71 8.00 -2.09
CA GLN A 198 -28.84 7.21 -3.33
C GLN A 198 -27.64 6.29 -3.49
N VAL A 199 -27.84 5.13 -4.14
CA VAL A 199 -26.73 4.21 -4.43
C VAL A 199 -25.69 4.93 -5.30
N ASP A 200 -24.43 4.86 -4.89
CA ASP A 200 -23.34 5.57 -5.57
C ASP A 200 -23.18 5.08 -7.03
N THR A 201 -22.89 6.00 -7.94
CA THR A 201 -22.56 5.68 -9.35
C THR A 201 -21.38 4.72 -9.41
N GLY A 202 -21.48 3.73 -10.30
CA GLY A 202 -20.50 2.67 -10.51
C GLY A 202 -20.68 1.45 -9.60
N THR A 203 -21.60 1.51 -8.63
CA THR A 203 -21.91 0.36 -7.77
C THR A 203 -22.49 -0.80 -8.58
N LYS A 204 -21.99 -2.01 -8.36
CA LYS A 204 -22.46 -3.24 -9.04
C LYS A 204 -23.96 -3.47 -8.76
N CYS A 205 -24.79 -3.49 -9.80
CA CYS A 205 -26.23 -3.80 -9.69
C CYS A 205 -26.62 -5.14 -10.30
N GLY A 206 -25.67 -5.81 -10.97
CA GLY A 206 -25.77 -7.15 -11.52
C GLY A 206 -24.42 -7.58 -12.07
N ASP A 207 -24.26 -8.84 -12.47
CA ASP A 207 -23.04 -9.28 -13.14
C ASP A 207 -22.90 -8.55 -14.49
N GLY A 208 -21.74 -7.94 -14.72
CA GLY A 208 -21.49 -7.09 -15.88
C GLY A 208 -22.23 -5.76 -15.86
N LYS A 209 -22.87 -5.37 -14.75
CA LYS A 209 -23.71 -4.16 -14.66
C LYS A 209 -23.38 -3.28 -13.47
N VAL A 210 -23.52 -1.97 -13.68
CA VAL A 210 -23.28 -0.93 -12.68
C VAL A 210 -24.38 0.12 -12.70
N CYS A 211 -24.54 0.82 -11.58
CA CYS A 211 -25.44 1.97 -11.50
C CYS A 211 -24.83 3.18 -12.22
N SER A 212 -25.53 3.73 -13.21
CA SER A 212 -25.17 4.98 -13.87
C SER A 212 -26.40 5.84 -14.03
N GLN A 213 -26.36 7.09 -13.55
CA GLN A 213 -27.51 8.01 -13.55
C GLN A 213 -28.78 7.37 -12.95
N ASN A 214 -28.59 6.58 -11.88
CA ASN A 214 -29.64 5.83 -11.18
C ASN A 214 -30.33 4.72 -12.00
N GLU A 215 -29.72 4.28 -13.10
CA GLU A 215 -30.15 3.13 -13.91
C GLU A 215 -29.12 1.99 -13.83
N CYS A 216 -29.59 0.75 -13.91
CA CYS A 216 -28.72 -0.43 -13.90
C CYS A 216 -28.34 -0.83 -15.33
N VAL A 217 -27.15 -0.42 -15.75
CA VAL A 217 -26.68 -0.54 -17.14
C VAL A 217 -25.47 -1.46 -17.26
N GLU A 218 -25.25 -2.02 -18.46
CA GLU A 218 -24.06 -2.81 -18.77
C GLU A 218 -22.77 -1.98 -18.64
N LEU A 219 -21.66 -2.62 -18.26
CA LEU A 219 -20.35 -1.96 -18.13
C LEU A 219 -19.94 -1.23 -19.42
N GLN A 220 -20.23 -1.81 -20.59
CA GLN A 220 -19.92 -1.20 -21.89
C GLN A 220 -20.75 0.06 -22.19
N THR A 221 -21.92 0.18 -21.57
CA THR A 221 -22.78 1.36 -21.67
C THR A 221 -22.32 2.43 -20.68
N ALA A 222 -21.92 2.04 -19.47
CA ALA A 222 -21.47 2.97 -18.43
C ALA A 222 -20.09 3.56 -18.72
N TYR A 223 -19.15 2.74 -19.20
CA TYR A 223 -17.73 3.09 -19.30
C TYR A 223 -17.20 2.90 -20.71
N ARG A 224 -16.22 3.73 -21.06
CA ARG A 224 -15.42 3.55 -22.28
C ARG A 224 -14.29 2.57 -21.99
N ASN A 225 -13.89 1.80 -23.00
CA ASN A 225 -12.67 0.98 -22.98
C ASN A 225 -12.59 -0.10 -21.87
N THR A 226 -13.71 -0.67 -21.43
CA THR A 226 -13.69 -1.74 -20.40
C THR A 226 -12.86 -2.97 -20.80
N ASN A 227 -12.71 -3.22 -22.10
CA ASN A 227 -11.90 -4.30 -22.65
C ASN A 227 -10.44 -3.88 -22.95
N CYS A 228 -9.97 -2.76 -22.39
CA CYS A 228 -8.62 -2.26 -22.65
C CYS A 228 -7.55 -3.21 -22.12
N SER A 229 -7.71 -3.70 -20.88
CA SER A 229 -6.72 -4.60 -20.25
C SER A 229 -6.52 -5.89 -21.03
N ALA A 230 -7.54 -6.42 -21.72
CA ALA A 230 -7.39 -7.61 -22.56
C ALA A 230 -6.53 -7.38 -23.82
N LYS A 231 -6.29 -6.11 -24.19
CA LYS A 231 -5.40 -5.73 -25.29
C LYS A 231 -3.96 -5.51 -24.83
N CYS A 232 -3.73 -5.49 -23.52
CA CYS A 232 -2.39 -5.37 -22.97
C CYS A 232 -1.64 -6.70 -23.08
N GLN A 233 -0.34 -6.62 -23.34
CA GLN A 233 0.52 -7.80 -23.50
C GLN A 233 1.16 -8.19 -22.17
N GLY A 234 1.38 -9.48 -21.98
CA GLY A 234 2.04 -9.99 -20.77
C GLY A 234 1.27 -9.65 -19.49
N HIS A 235 2.01 -9.33 -18.45
CA HIS A 235 1.49 -8.94 -17.14
C HIS A 235 1.29 -7.42 -17.07
N ALA A 236 0.29 -6.95 -17.81
CA ALA A 236 -0.04 -5.54 -17.90
C ALA A 236 -1.53 -5.30 -17.69
N VAL A 237 -1.84 -4.21 -17.00
CA VAL A 237 -3.19 -3.73 -16.75
C VAL A 237 -3.35 -2.37 -17.40
N CYS A 238 -4.52 -2.12 -18.01
CA CYS A 238 -4.81 -0.82 -18.59
C CYS A 238 -5.19 0.18 -17.50
N ASN A 239 -4.54 1.35 -17.52
CA ASN A 239 -4.83 2.44 -16.62
C ASN A 239 -6.00 3.32 -17.12
N HIS A 240 -6.41 4.28 -16.30
CA HIS A 240 -7.50 5.22 -16.62
C HIS A 240 -7.23 6.12 -17.84
N ARG A 241 -5.98 6.22 -18.30
CA ARG A 241 -5.58 6.94 -19.53
C ARG A 241 -5.67 6.06 -20.77
N SER A 242 -6.14 4.82 -20.64
CA SER A 242 -6.16 3.79 -21.68
C SER A 242 -4.77 3.34 -22.14
N GLU A 243 -3.78 3.40 -21.24
CA GLU A 243 -2.41 2.97 -21.49
C GLU A 243 -2.12 1.67 -20.73
N CYS A 244 -1.38 0.75 -21.34
CA CYS A 244 -0.99 -0.50 -20.69
C CYS A 244 0.22 -0.27 -19.79
N GLN A 245 0.08 -0.62 -18.52
CA GLN A 245 1.11 -0.52 -17.50
C GLN A 245 1.44 -1.90 -16.97
N CYS A 246 2.74 -2.22 -16.89
CA CYS A 246 3.17 -3.48 -16.30
C CYS A 246 2.77 -3.54 -14.82
N GLU A 247 2.35 -4.71 -14.38
CA GLU A 247 2.18 -5.00 -12.95
C GLU A 247 3.53 -4.90 -12.22
N ALA A 248 3.49 -4.69 -10.89
CA ALA A 248 4.69 -4.58 -10.07
C ALA A 248 5.66 -5.75 -10.29
N GLY A 249 6.94 -5.42 -10.51
CA GLY A 249 8.01 -6.38 -10.79
C GLY A 249 8.12 -6.87 -12.24
N TRP A 250 7.23 -6.42 -13.16
CA TRP A 250 7.30 -6.72 -14.58
C TRP A 250 7.84 -5.54 -15.40
N MET A 251 8.61 -5.85 -16.45
CA MET A 251 9.32 -4.83 -17.21
C MET A 251 8.63 -4.47 -18.54
N PRO A 252 8.49 -3.16 -18.84
CA PRO A 252 8.03 -2.69 -20.15
C PRO A 252 9.09 -2.98 -21.24
N PRO A 253 8.71 -3.01 -22.53
CA PRO A 253 7.40 -2.63 -23.07
C PRO A 253 6.35 -3.75 -23.11
N HIS A 254 6.75 -5.01 -23.01
CA HIS A 254 5.85 -6.16 -23.20
C HIS A 254 5.38 -6.82 -21.89
N CYS A 255 5.97 -6.47 -20.74
CA CYS A 255 5.60 -6.99 -19.42
C CYS A 255 5.68 -8.53 -19.34
N THR A 256 6.66 -9.14 -20.03
CA THR A 256 6.85 -10.60 -20.11
C THR A 256 8.07 -11.11 -19.32
N SER A 257 8.90 -10.21 -18.81
CA SER A 257 10.06 -10.54 -17.98
C SER A 257 9.98 -9.83 -16.63
N LYS A 258 10.40 -10.52 -15.57
CA LYS A 258 10.64 -9.92 -14.26
C LYS A 258 12.09 -9.53 -14.10
N GLU A 259 12.32 -8.50 -13.31
CA GLU A 259 13.66 -8.09 -12.91
C GLU A 259 14.34 -9.17 -12.07
N ALA A 260 15.58 -9.54 -12.43
CA ALA A 260 16.42 -10.42 -11.64
C ALA A 260 17.17 -9.60 -10.57
N TYR A 261 16.47 -8.97 -9.62
CA TYR A 261 17.14 -8.29 -8.52
C TYR A 261 17.52 -9.27 -7.41
N GLY A 262 18.83 -9.49 -7.27
CA GLY A 262 19.45 -10.40 -6.31
C GLY A 262 20.80 -10.96 -6.78
N GLY A 263 21.15 -10.79 -8.05
CA GLY A 263 22.50 -11.08 -8.54
C GLY A 263 23.44 -9.94 -8.18
N LEU A 264 24.20 -10.13 -7.11
CA LEU A 264 25.45 -9.41 -6.86
C LEU A 264 26.18 -9.18 -8.21
N SER A 265 26.52 -7.92 -8.55
CA SER A 265 27.19 -7.56 -9.81
C SER A 265 28.19 -8.64 -10.22
N THR A 266 28.29 -9.02 -11.49
CA THR A 266 29.22 -10.07 -11.94
C THR A 266 30.63 -9.86 -11.36
N GLY A 267 31.06 -8.59 -11.24
CA GLY A 267 32.32 -8.23 -10.57
C GLY A 267 32.33 -8.51 -9.06
N ALA A 268 31.24 -8.24 -8.35
CA ALA A 268 31.10 -8.55 -6.94
C ALA A 268 30.91 -10.06 -6.67
N THR A 269 30.24 -10.82 -7.55
CA THR A 269 30.17 -12.29 -7.49
C THR A 269 31.56 -12.91 -7.69
N VAL A 270 32.34 -12.40 -8.65
CA VAL A 270 33.72 -12.83 -8.87
C VAL A 270 34.61 -12.45 -7.67
N ALA A 271 34.44 -11.26 -7.09
CA ALA A 271 35.18 -10.84 -5.91
C ALA A 271 34.87 -11.70 -4.66
N ILE A 272 33.59 -12.03 -4.43
CA ILE A 272 33.21 -12.94 -3.33
C ILE A 272 33.76 -14.35 -3.58
N ALA A 273 33.67 -14.87 -4.81
CA ALA A 273 34.24 -16.17 -5.14
C ALA A 273 35.75 -16.21 -4.90
N LEU A 274 36.50 -15.19 -5.35
CA LEU A 274 37.95 -15.10 -5.17
C LEU A 274 38.35 -14.98 -3.70
N THR A 275 37.63 -14.16 -2.93
CA THR A 275 37.92 -13.99 -1.49
C THR A 275 37.65 -15.28 -0.71
N VAL A 276 36.56 -16.00 -1.00
CA VAL A 276 36.27 -17.29 -0.38
C VAL A 276 37.34 -18.33 -0.75
N ILE A 277 37.76 -18.40 -2.01
CA ILE A 277 38.84 -19.32 -2.45
C ILE A 277 40.14 -19.04 -1.69
N LEU A 278 40.53 -17.77 -1.56
CA LEU A 278 41.75 -17.39 -0.84
C LEU A 278 41.69 -17.74 0.65
N VAL A 279 40.55 -17.54 1.30
CA VAL A 279 40.34 -17.92 2.71
C VAL A 279 40.43 -19.44 2.90
N VAL A 280 39.81 -20.22 2.00
CA VAL A 280 39.86 -21.68 2.05
C VAL A 280 41.27 -22.20 1.82
N LEU A 281 42.00 -21.66 0.84
CA LEU A 281 43.39 -22.02 0.60
C LEU A 281 44.29 -21.66 1.79
N GLY A 282 44.07 -20.50 2.41
CA GLY A 282 44.78 -20.10 3.64
C GLY A 282 44.51 -21.05 4.81
N ALA A 283 43.26 -21.48 4.99
CA ALA A 283 42.89 -22.45 6.02
C ALA A 283 43.53 -23.83 5.77
N ILE A 284 43.50 -24.32 4.53
CA ILE A 284 44.14 -25.59 4.15
C ILE A 284 45.65 -25.51 4.39
N ALA A 285 46.31 -24.44 3.96
CA ALA A 285 47.74 -24.23 4.19
C ALA A 285 48.06 -24.17 5.69
N GLY A 286 47.22 -23.53 6.50
CA GLY A 286 47.35 -23.49 7.96
C GLY A 286 47.22 -24.86 8.61
N VAL A 287 46.23 -25.67 8.19
CA VAL A 287 46.03 -27.05 8.67
C VAL A 287 47.19 -27.96 8.26
N VAL A 288 47.64 -27.87 7.00
CA VAL A 288 48.79 -28.64 6.50
C VAL A 288 50.07 -28.23 7.24
N GLY A 289 50.29 -26.93 7.44
CA GLY A 289 51.41 -26.43 8.24
C GLY A 289 51.37 -26.92 9.69
N PHE A 290 50.19 -26.96 10.31
CA PHE A 290 50.01 -27.50 11.65
C PHE A 290 50.29 -29.01 11.73
N ILE A 291 49.84 -29.78 10.74
CA ILE A 291 50.09 -31.23 10.66
C ILE A 291 51.59 -31.51 10.41
N CYS A 292 52.24 -30.74 9.53
CA CYS A 292 53.68 -30.86 9.25
C CYS A 292 54.52 -30.48 10.47
N LYS A 293 54.13 -29.44 11.22
CA LYS A 293 54.78 -29.05 12.48
C LYS A 293 54.63 -30.12 13.57
N LYS A 294 53.47 -30.79 13.63
CA LYS A 294 53.20 -31.87 14.59
C LYS A 294 53.97 -33.16 14.26
N ARG A 295 54.34 -33.39 12.99
CA ARG A 295 55.19 -34.52 12.55
C ARG A 295 56.67 -34.37 12.87
N GLN A 296 57.16 -33.17 13.22
CA GLN A 296 58.56 -32.92 13.60
C GLN A 296 58.82 -32.94 15.11
N SER A 297 57.81 -33.21 15.94
CA SER A 297 58.01 -33.33 17.40
C SER A 297 58.43 -34.77 17.76
N PRO A 298 59.59 -35.02 18.39
CA PRO A 298 60.03 -36.36 18.76
C PRO A 298 59.25 -36.89 19.98
N MET A 299 58.89 -38.18 19.94
CA MET A 299 58.43 -38.94 21.12
C MET A 299 59.62 -39.38 21.97
N LEU A 300 59.52 -39.30 23.31
CA LEU A 300 60.33 -40.05 24.27
C LEU A 300 59.50 -40.32 25.57
N PRO A 301 59.89 -41.25 26.47
CA PRO A 301 59.01 -42.31 26.96
C PRO A 301 58.75 -42.25 28.47
N THR A 302 57.87 -43.15 28.90
CA THR A 302 57.38 -43.42 30.25
C THR A 302 58.48 -43.89 31.23
N SER A 303 58.47 -43.42 32.49
CA SER A 303 58.77 -44.27 33.65
C SER A 303 58.33 -43.68 35.01
N HIS A 304 58.03 -44.59 35.94
CA HIS A 304 57.43 -44.47 37.28
C HIS A 304 58.25 -43.69 38.32
N THR A 305 57.61 -43.18 39.39
CA THR A 305 57.90 -43.50 40.82
C THR A 305 57.02 -42.72 41.86
N GLN A 306 56.40 -43.50 42.76
CA GLN A 306 55.98 -43.30 44.17
C GLN A 306 55.09 -42.14 44.69
N ARG A 307 53.85 -42.53 45.03
CA ARG A 307 53.09 -42.43 46.30
C ARG A 307 53.51 -41.39 47.39
N LYS A 308 52.57 -40.50 47.75
CA LYS A 308 52.15 -40.23 49.15
C LYS A 308 50.68 -39.73 49.19
N LEU A 309 49.98 -40.09 50.28
CA LEU A 309 48.53 -40.12 50.49
C LEU A 309 47.80 -38.76 50.39
N PRO A 310 46.48 -38.80 50.15
CA PRO A 310 45.58 -38.14 51.09
C PRO A 310 44.41 -39.02 51.57
N VAL A 311 44.02 -38.74 52.80
CA VAL A 311 42.89 -39.31 53.54
C VAL A 311 41.60 -38.61 53.12
N MET A 312 40.64 -39.41 52.67
CA MET A 312 39.19 -39.38 52.94
C MET A 312 38.48 -38.00 52.99
N HIS A 313 37.65 -37.72 51.97
CA HIS A 313 36.22 -37.46 52.25
C HIS A 313 35.30 -37.85 51.08
N SER A 314 34.23 -38.53 51.50
CA SER A 314 33.08 -39.12 50.82
C SER A 314 32.48 -38.31 49.66
N GLN A 315 32.12 -38.99 48.56
CA GLN A 315 30.71 -39.08 48.16
C GLN A 315 30.41 -40.25 47.21
N GLN A 316 29.25 -40.85 47.48
CA GLN A 316 28.77 -42.14 46.99
C GLN A 316 28.32 -42.11 45.52
N THR A 317 28.32 -43.32 44.97
CA THR A 317 28.00 -43.79 43.61
C THR A 317 26.57 -43.53 43.11
N PRO A 318 26.37 -43.67 41.77
CA PRO A 318 25.19 -43.21 41.05
C PRO A 318 24.07 -44.27 40.97
N VAL A 319 22.83 -43.80 40.80
CA VAL A 319 21.70 -44.63 40.35
C VAL A 319 21.16 -44.03 39.06
N GLN A 320 21.12 -44.87 38.02
CA GLN A 320 20.48 -44.58 36.74
C GLN A 320 18.96 -44.69 36.86
N VAL A 321 18.19 -43.76 36.29
CA VAL A 321 16.81 -44.05 35.82
C VAL A 321 16.42 -43.18 34.61
N ALA A 322 16.08 -43.89 33.54
CA ALA A 322 15.08 -43.68 32.47
C ALA A 322 14.76 -42.28 31.88
N ARG A 323 14.75 -42.26 30.54
CA ARG A 323 14.14 -41.25 29.67
C ARG A 323 12.60 -41.18 29.86
N LYS A 324 12.04 -39.97 29.88
CA LYS A 324 10.61 -39.65 29.66
C LYS A 324 10.45 -38.36 28.81
N PRO A 325 9.28 -38.13 28.19
CA PRO A 325 9.13 -37.39 26.92
C PRO A 325 9.02 -35.86 27.08
N LYS A 326 9.20 -35.16 25.96
CA LYS A 326 9.08 -33.70 25.80
C LYS A 326 7.71 -33.18 26.26
N GLY A 327 7.73 -32.24 27.22
CA GLY A 327 6.59 -31.39 27.57
C GLY A 327 6.46 -30.17 26.65
N ALA A 328 5.25 -29.63 26.56
CA ALA A 328 4.88 -28.45 25.76
C ALA A 328 5.63 -27.17 26.21
N PRO A 329 5.83 -26.18 25.31
CA PRO A 329 6.60 -24.97 25.63
C PRO A 329 5.83 -24.01 26.57
N PRO A 330 6.54 -23.16 27.33
CA PRO A 330 5.92 -22.26 28.31
C PRO A 330 5.20 -21.07 27.64
N PRO A 331 4.20 -20.47 28.32
CA PRO A 331 3.47 -19.32 27.81
C PRO A 331 4.32 -18.03 27.83
N PRO A 332 3.99 -17.03 26.98
CA PRO A 332 4.75 -15.78 26.88
C PRO A 332 4.60 -14.88 28.12
N PRO A 333 5.60 -14.02 28.39
CA PRO A 333 5.61 -13.14 29.56
C PRO A 333 4.59 -11.98 29.44
N PRO A 334 4.13 -11.42 30.58
CA PRO A 334 3.10 -10.38 30.60
C PRO A 334 3.64 -9.04 30.09
N ALA A 335 2.76 -8.29 29.40
CA ALA A 335 3.06 -6.99 28.82
C ALA A 335 3.36 -5.94 29.91
N GLY A 336 4.63 -5.55 30.03
CA GLY A 336 5.08 -4.43 30.84
C GLY A 336 5.22 -3.15 30.01
N ASN A 337 4.50 -2.11 30.44
CA ASN A 337 4.67 -0.66 30.23
C ASN A 337 5.59 -0.18 29.10
N ARG A 338 4.97 0.22 27.98
CA ARG A 338 5.60 1.07 26.95
C ARG A 338 5.32 2.56 27.27
N PRO A 339 6.31 3.47 27.16
CA PRO A 339 6.08 4.90 27.40
C PRO A 339 5.13 5.52 26.37
N LYS A 340 4.29 6.46 26.84
CA LYS A 340 3.33 7.21 26.03
C LYS A 340 4.07 8.25 25.16
N PRO A 341 3.77 8.39 23.86
CA PRO A 341 4.34 9.45 23.04
C PRO A 341 3.68 10.81 23.38
N PRO A 342 4.40 11.94 23.23
CA PRO A 342 3.90 13.26 23.58
C PRO A 342 2.78 13.71 22.62
N GLY A 343 1.74 14.31 23.19
CA GLY A 343 0.53 14.71 22.48
C GLY A 343 0.77 15.82 21.47
N GLN A 344 0.42 15.58 20.21
CA GLN A 344 0.34 16.61 19.18
C GLN A 344 -1.07 17.22 19.16
N ASN A 345 -1.13 18.55 19.23
CA ASN A 345 -2.34 19.36 19.12
C ASN A 345 -2.91 19.30 17.70
N TYR A 346 -4.07 18.66 17.53
CA TYR A 346 -4.77 18.49 16.24
C TYR A 346 -5.56 19.74 15.77
N SER A 347 -5.25 20.94 16.27
CA SER A 347 -5.95 22.16 15.87
C SER A 347 -5.48 22.71 14.52
N ALA A 348 -4.24 22.42 14.08
CA ALA A 348 -3.72 22.88 12.78
C ALA A 348 -4.20 22.04 11.58
N ALA A 349 -4.49 20.74 11.79
CA ALA A 349 -4.89 19.83 10.70
C ALA A 349 -6.32 20.06 10.16
N ARG A 350 -7.16 20.82 10.87
CA ARG A 350 -8.54 21.09 10.43
C ARG A 350 -8.69 22.27 9.46
N GLN A 351 -7.65 23.08 9.24
CA GLN A 351 -7.74 24.23 8.33
C GLN A 351 -7.40 23.88 6.87
N ALA A 352 -6.77 22.74 6.60
CA ALA A 352 -6.33 22.34 5.25
C ALA A 352 -7.39 21.61 4.40
N LEU A 353 -8.62 21.43 4.88
CA LEU A 353 -9.68 20.65 4.19
C LEU A 353 -10.87 21.48 3.71
N ARG A 354 -10.70 22.78 3.45
CA ARG A 354 -11.77 23.58 2.80
C ARG A 354 -11.61 23.55 1.27
N PRO A 355 -12.62 23.10 0.50
CA PRO A 355 -12.60 23.18 -0.96
C PRO A 355 -12.60 24.63 -1.44
N VAL A 356 -11.78 24.93 -2.45
CA VAL A 356 -11.76 26.21 -3.17
C VAL A 356 -13.00 26.28 -4.09
N PRO A 357 -13.76 27.39 -4.11
CA PRO A 357 -14.90 27.54 -5.01
C PRO A 357 -14.46 27.78 -6.47
N PRO A 358 -15.22 27.28 -7.47
CA PRO A 358 -14.86 27.42 -8.88
C PRO A 358 -14.98 28.88 -9.37
N PRO A 359 -14.21 29.25 -10.40
CA PRO A 359 -14.21 30.60 -10.96
C PRO A 359 -15.58 30.96 -11.55
N LYS A 360 -16.02 32.19 -11.29
CA LYS A 360 -17.23 32.77 -11.89
C LYS A 360 -16.95 33.04 -13.37
N VAL A 361 -17.77 32.47 -14.25
CA VAL A 361 -17.92 32.86 -15.66
C VAL A 361 -18.92 34.00 -15.74
#